data_AF-A0A5E4R2C2-F1
#
_entry.id   AF-A0A5E4R2C2-F1
#
_cell.length_a   1.000
_cell.length_b   1.000
_cell.length_c   1.000
_cell.angle_alpha   90.00
_cell.angle_beta   90.00
_cell.angle_gamma   90.00
#
_symmetry.space_group_name_H-M   'P 1'
#
loop_
_entity.id
_entity.type
_entity.pdbx_description
1 polymer ?
#
loop_
_entity_poly.entity_id
_entity_poly.type
_entity_poly.pdbx_seq_one_letter_code
_entity_poly.pdbx_strand_id
1 'polypeptide(L)' 'MSSKNCYQLWGGCFEESASAVLRRLNDSLDVDSRLFREDIQGSRAWAQELHRSNHLTDETYEAIIQGLTKN' A
#
# COMPACT_ATOMS: atom_id res chain seq x y z
N MET A 1 12.61 28.32 -3.48
CA MET A 1 12.61 27.31 -2.40
C MET A 1 11.53 26.29 -2.74
N SER A 2 11.92 25.08 -3.15
CA SER A 2 11.00 24.03 -3.61
C SER A 2 10.82 22.99 -2.51
N SER A 3 9.57 22.63 -2.21
CA SER A 3 9.16 21.81 -1.06
C SER A 3 9.78 20.41 -1.07
N LYS A 4 10.51 20.05 0.00
CA LYS A 4 11.04 18.69 0.20
C LYS A 4 9.87 17.78 0.57
N ASN A 5 9.45 16.88 -0.32
CA ASN A 5 8.49 15.84 0.03
C ASN A 5 9.20 14.73 0.81
N CYS A 6 9.35 14.89 2.13
CA CYS A 6 9.84 13.84 3.02
C CYS A 6 8.66 12.98 3.48
N TYR A 7 8.19 12.11 2.58
CA TYR A 7 7.18 11.10 2.89
C TYR A 7 7.84 9.91 3.60
N GLN A 8 7.28 9.49 4.74
CA GLN A 8 7.94 8.58 5.66
C GLN A 8 7.15 7.31 5.96
N LEU A 9 7.92 6.30 6.39
CA LEU A 9 7.53 5.05 7.03
C LEU A 9 6.05 5.01 7.45
N TRP A 10 5.29 4.16 6.76
CA TRP A 10 3.89 3.85 7.04
C TRP A 10 2.92 5.05 7.08
N GLY A 11 3.22 6.13 6.35
CA GLY A 11 2.37 7.33 6.34
C GLY A 11 2.52 8.18 7.61
N GLY A 12 3.66 8.06 8.31
CA GLY A 12 3.98 8.85 9.48
C GLY A 12 4.13 10.35 9.19
N CYS A 13 3.91 11.17 10.22
CA CYS A 13 4.00 12.62 10.14
C CYS A 13 5.31 13.10 10.77
N PHE A 14 6.40 13.13 10.00
CA PHE A 14 7.63 13.78 10.44
C PHE A 14 8.18 14.73 9.39
N GLU A 15 8.89 15.75 9.87
CA GLU A 15 9.41 16.84 9.05
C GLU A 15 10.75 16.48 8.39
N GLU A 16 11.44 15.46 8.92
CA GLU A 16 12.79 15.06 8.51
C GLU A 16 12.84 13.58 8.08
N SER A 17 13.80 13.19 7.26
CA SER A 17 13.98 11.78 6.86
C SER A 17 14.31 10.86 8.04
N ALA A 18 13.82 9.62 8.01
CA ALA A 18 14.16 8.61 9.02
C ALA A 18 15.69 8.35 9.07
N SER A 19 16.24 8.29 10.28
CA SER A 19 17.64 7.92 10.50
C SER A 19 17.92 6.49 10.00
N ALA A 20 19.17 6.20 9.65
CA ALA A 20 19.55 4.85 9.17
C ALA A 20 19.23 3.74 10.20
N VAL A 21 19.37 4.06 11.49
CA VAL A 21 19.06 3.12 12.58
C VAL A 21 17.55 2.87 12.66
N LEU A 22 16.74 3.92 12.58
CA LEU A 22 15.29 3.79 12.61
C LEU A 22 14.77 3.02 11.39
N ARG A 23 15.35 3.25 10.21
CA ARG A 23 14.95 2.51 9.01
C ARG A 23 15.29 1.02 9.13
N ARG A 24 16.52 0.68 9.53
CA ARG A 24 16.92 -0.72 9.76
C ARG A 24 16.05 -1.43 10.79
N LEU A 25 15.58 -0.71 11.82
CA LEU A 25 14.69 -1.28 12.84
C LEU A 25 13.29 -1.59 12.29
N ASN A 26 12.78 -0.76 11.37
CA ASN A 26 11.40 -0.88 10.89
C ASN A 26 11.26 -1.62 9.54
N ASP A 27 12.34 -1.77 8.77
CA ASP A 27 12.31 -2.47 7.48
C ASP A 27 11.97 -3.96 7.70
N SER A 28 10.72 -4.33 7.41
CA SER A 28 10.17 -5.66 7.63
C SER A 28 10.02 -6.49 6.35
N LEU A 29 10.41 -5.96 5.19
CA LEU A 29 10.13 -6.59 3.89
C LEU A 29 10.64 -8.03 3.77
N ASP A 30 11.85 -8.31 4.27
CA ASP A 30 12.44 -9.67 4.23
C ASP A 30 11.54 -10.69 4.94
N VAL A 31 10.85 -10.25 5.99
CA VAL A 31 9.95 -11.05 6.82
C VAL A 31 8.55 -11.07 6.19
N ASP A 32 8.00 -9.90 5.84
CA ASP A 32 6.62 -9.71 5.39
C ASP A 32 6.39 -10.16 3.95
N SER A 33 7.44 -10.33 3.15
CA SER A 33 7.34 -10.89 1.80
C SER A 33 6.58 -12.21 1.75
N ARG A 34 6.58 -13.00 2.83
CA ARG A 34 5.80 -14.24 2.91
C ARG A 34 4.28 -14.02 2.90
N LEU A 35 3.82 -12.83 3.27
CA LEU A 35 2.42 -12.44 3.44
C LEU A 35 1.81 -11.83 2.17
N PHE A 36 2.56 -11.79 1.05
CA PHE A 36 2.12 -11.13 -0.17
C PHE A 36 0.81 -11.73 -0.73
N ARG A 37 0.58 -13.03 -0.55
CA ARG A 37 -0.63 -13.69 -1.05
C ARG A 37 -1.87 -13.21 -0.29
N GLU A 38 -1.74 -13.09 1.02
CA GLU A 38 -2.77 -12.59 1.92
C GLU A 38 -3.06 -11.11 1.65
N ASP A 39 -2.02 -10.30 1.38
CA ASP A 39 -2.18 -8.90 1.01
C ASP A 39 -2.95 -8.73 -0.32
N ILE A 40 -2.63 -9.53 -1.35
CA ILE A 40 -3.38 -9.55 -2.61
C ILE A 40 -4.83 -10.00 -2.39
N GLN A 41 -5.04 -11.04 -1.58
CA GLN A 41 -6.39 -11.53 -1.27
C GLN A 41 -7.22 -10.45 -0.54
N GLY A 42 -6.63 -9.81 0.48
CA GLY A 42 -7.26 -8.73 1.24
C GLY A 42 -7.56 -7.52 0.36
N SER A 43 -6.63 -7.13 -0.52
CA SER A 43 -6.80 -6.03 -1.46
C SER A 43 -7.96 -6.26 -2.43
N ARG A 44 -8.11 -7.49 -2.95
CA ARG A 44 -9.25 -7.86 -3.81
C ARG A 44 -10.58 -7.79 -3.06
N ALA A 45 -10.64 -8.34 -1.85
CA ALA A 45 -11.83 -8.29 -1.01
C ALA A 45 -12.22 -6.83 -0.67
N TRP A 46 -11.23 -5.99 -0.38
CA TRP A 46 -11.47 -4.58 -0.08
C TRP A 46 -11.94 -3.79 -1.29
N ALA A 47 -11.33 -4.01 -2.47
CA ALA A 47 -11.80 -3.40 -3.71
C ALA A 47 -13.26 -3.79 -4.02
N GLN A 48 -13.63 -5.04 -3.77
CA GLN A 48 -15.01 -5.50 -3.92
C GLN A 48 -15.98 -4.78 -2.97
N GLU A 49 -15.64 -4.63 -1.69
CA GLU A 49 -16.52 -3.91 -0.74
C GLU A 49 -16.61 -2.41 -1.04
N LEU A 50 -15.53 -1.78 -1.49
CA LEU A 50 -15.56 -0.38 -1.94
C LEU A 50 -16.46 -0.20 -3.17
N HIS A 51 -16.41 -1.12 -4.13
CA HIS A 51 -17.30 -1.13 -5.28
C HIS A 51 -18.77 -1.32 -4.87
N ARG A 52 -19.06 -2.32 -4.02
CA ARG A 52 -20.40 -2.56 -3.47
C ARG A 52 -20.96 -1.35 -2.71
N SER A 53 -20.08 -0.60 -2.05
CA SER A 53 -20.43 0.61 -1.32
C SER A 53 -20.48 1.87 -2.19
N ASN A 54 -20.43 1.73 -3.52
CA ASN A 54 -20.44 2.81 -4.51
C ASN A 54 -19.27 3.82 -4.39
N HIS A 55 -18.14 3.40 -3.81
CA HIS A 55 -16.92 4.22 -3.74
C HIS A 55 -15.97 4.01 -4.92
N LEU A 56 -16.17 2.94 -5.71
CA LEU A 56 -15.45 2.68 -6.95
C LEU A 56 -16.44 2.56 -8.10
N THR A 57 -16.07 3.09 -9.26
CA THR A 57 -16.79 2.83 -10.51
C THR A 57 -16.50 1.41 -11.00
N ASP A 58 -17.39 0.86 -11.83
CA ASP A 58 -17.20 -0.47 -12.45
C ASP A 58 -15.85 -0.56 -13.18
N GLU A 59 -15.51 0.46 -13.97
CA GLU A 59 -14.23 0.52 -14.70
C GLU A 59 -13.02 0.47 -13.76
N THR A 60 -13.05 1.23 -12.66
CA THR A 60 -11.94 1.28 -11.70
C THR A 60 -11.82 -0.05 -10.95
N TYR A 61 -12.94 -0.62 -10.52
CA TYR A 61 -12.99 -1.91 -9.86
C TYR A 61 -12.42 -3.02 -10.74
N GLU A 62 -12.86 -3.11 -12.00
CA GLU A 62 -12.37 -4.09 -12.96
C GLU A 62 -10.86 -3.94 -13.21
N ALA A 63 -10.36 -2.70 -13.36
CA ALA A 63 -8.94 -2.45 -13.53
C ALA A 63 -8.10 -2.94 -12.33
N ILE A 64 -8.58 -2.71 -11.09
CA ILE A 64 -7.92 -3.17 -9.87
C ILE A 64 -7.90 -4.70 -9.82
N ILE A 65 -9.04 -5.36 -10.02
CA ILE A 65 -9.14 -6.82 -9.96
C ILE A 65 -8.27 -7.49 -11.02
N GLN A 66 -8.26 -6.95 -12.24
CA GLN A 66 -7.40 -7.43 -13.31
C GLN A 66 -5.92 -7.26 -12.95
N GLY A 67 -5.52 -6.12 -12.37
CA GLY A 67 -4.16 -5.89 -11.90
C GLY A 67 -3.71 -6.90 -10.84
N LEU A 68 -4.59 -7.21 -9.88
CA LEU A 68 -4.31 -8.12 -8.76
C LEU A 68 -4.40 -9.62 -9.10
N THR A 69 -4.83 -9.97 -10.33
CA THR A 69 -4.99 -11.37 -10.78
C THR A 69 -3.97 -11.78 -11.85
N LYS A 70 -3.16 -10.84 -12.36
CA LYS A 70 -2.12 -11.14 -13.34
C LYS A 70 -1.00 -11.98 -12.72
N ASN A 71 -0.68 -13.10 -13.35
CA ASN A 71 0.50 -13.92 -13.08
C ASN A 71 1.66 -13.49 -13.98
#